data_AF-A0A7J7Z5E5-F1
#
_entry.id   AF-A0A7J7Z5E5-F1
#
_cell.length_a   1.000
_cell.length_b   1.000
_cell.length_c   1.000
_cell.angle_alpha   90.00
_cell.angle_beta   90.00
_cell.angle_gamma   90.00
#
_symmetry.space_group_name_H-M   'P 1'
#
loop_
_entity.id
_entity.type
_entity.pdbx_description
1 polymer ?
#
loop_
_entity_poly.entity_id
_entity_poly.type
_entity_poly.pdbx_seq_one_letter_code
_entity_poly.pdbx_strand_id
1 'polypeptide(L)'
;MVQYPQSIDVIHHINKLKEKKHMVISIDAEKAFDKIQHPFMIKTLSKVRIEGSYLNIIKAIYDKPTADIILNGQKLTPFPLRTGTRQGCPLSPLLFDTVLEVLAIAIRQEEEIKGIQIGKEEVKLSLFADDMILYIKNPKDSIKKLLDLLNEFGNVAGYKINAKKYVAFLYTNSEHSERETKKTIPFTITTKKIKLPRNKLN
;
A
#
# COMPACT_ATOMS: atom_id res chain seq x y z
N MET A 1 -1.16 17.99 10.02
CA MET A 1 -0.39 17.07 9.17
C MET A 1 0.51 16.27 10.10
N VAL A 2 0.17 15.02 10.41
CA VAL A 2 0.99 14.19 11.29
C VAL A 2 2.26 13.85 10.52
N GLN A 3 3.39 14.30 11.04
CA GLN A 3 4.70 14.07 10.42
C GLN A 3 5.11 12.64 10.76
N TYR A 4 4.85 11.70 9.84
CA TYR A 4 5.27 10.32 10.00
C TYR A 4 6.80 10.25 10.04
N PRO A 5 7.40 9.43 10.93
CA PRO A 5 8.82 9.18 10.89
C PRO A 5 9.20 8.69 9.49
N GLN A 6 10.25 9.27 8.91
CA GLN A 6 10.69 8.82 7.59
C GLN A 6 11.09 7.35 7.71
N SER A 7 10.89 6.57 6.65
CA SER A 7 11.17 5.13 6.67
C SER A 7 12.58 4.78 7.15
N ILE A 8 13.52 5.70 6.92
CA ILE A 8 14.90 5.65 7.43
C ILE A 8 14.96 5.66 8.96
N ASP A 9 14.19 6.51 9.62
CA ASP A 9 14.21 6.64 11.08
C ASP A 9 13.74 5.36 11.74
N VAL A 10 12.70 4.74 11.18
CA VAL A 10 12.18 3.44 11.65
C VAL A 10 13.23 2.34 11.46
N ILE A 11 13.86 2.27 10.28
CA ILE A 11 14.91 1.28 10.01
C ILE A 11 16.13 1.49 10.92
N HIS A 12 16.55 2.74 11.13
CA HIS A 12 17.65 3.08 12.03
C HIS A 12 17.34 2.71 13.48
N HIS A 13 16.10 2.96 13.90
CA HIS A 13 15.60 2.53 15.20
C HIS A 13 15.66 1.00 15.35
N ILE A 14 15.10 0.25 14.39
CA ILE A 14 15.16 -1.22 14.37
C ILE A 14 16.62 -1.71 14.47
N ASN A 15 17.56 -1.06 13.77
CA ASN A 15 18.97 -1.43 13.81
C ASN A 15 19.60 -1.26 15.20
N LYS A 16 19.13 -0.32 16.03
CA LYS A 16 19.61 -0.10 17.40
C LYS A 16 18.99 -1.03 18.45
N LEU A 17 17.86 -1.68 18.15
CA LEU A 17 17.20 -2.61 19.08
C LEU A 17 18.06 -3.85 19.37
N LYS A 18 18.15 -4.26 20.65
CA LYS A 18 18.88 -5.47 21.05
C LYS A 18 18.18 -6.75 20.60
N GLU A 19 16.86 -6.81 20.76
CA GLU A 19 16.04 -7.91 20.26
C GLU A 19 15.77 -7.69 18.77
N LYS A 20 16.10 -8.69 17.95
CA LYS A 20 15.77 -8.70 16.52
C LYS A 20 14.67 -9.72 16.30
N LYS A 21 13.43 -9.24 16.24
CA LYS A 21 12.24 -9.97 15.80
C LYS A 21 11.34 -9.05 14.98
N HIS A 22 11.92 -8.43 13.96
CA HIS A 22 11.26 -7.41 13.17
C HIS A 22 11.35 -7.74 11.68
N MET A 23 10.37 -7.29 10.91
CA MET A 23 10.37 -7.38 9.46
C MET A 23 9.94 -6.05 8.87
N VAL A 24 10.63 -5.64 7.82
CA VAL A 24 10.23 -4.51 6.98
C VAL A 24 9.81 -5.07 5.63
N ILE A 25 8.59 -4.78 5.19
CA ILE A 25 8.06 -5.27 3.92
C ILE A 25 7.79 -4.06 3.02
N SER A 26 8.45 -4.01 1.87
CA SER A 26 8.11 -3.08 0.80
C SER A 26 7.12 -3.78 -0.13
N ILE A 27 5.97 -3.13 -0.33
CA ILE A 27 4.91 -3.56 -1.22
C ILE A 27 4.85 -2.59 -2.40
N ASP A 28 4.95 -3.15 -3.61
CA ASP A 28 4.69 -2.44 -4.86
C ASP A 28 3.33 -2.88 -5.43
N ALA A 29 2.46 -1.91 -5.72
CA ALA A 29 1.13 -2.16 -6.26
C ALA A 29 1.17 -2.35 -7.78
N GLU A 30 0.43 -3.35 -8.28
CA GLU A 30 0.39 -3.60 -9.72
C GLU A 30 -0.50 -2.57 -10.43
N LYS A 31 0.13 -1.57 -11.07
CA LYS A 31 -0.59 -0.51 -11.80
C LYS A 31 -1.71 0.09 -10.94
N ALA A 32 -1.34 0.54 -9.75
CA ALA A 32 -2.28 0.87 -8.68
C ALA A 32 -3.40 1.83 -9.14
N PHE A 33 -3.01 2.87 -9.89
CA PHE A 33 -3.93 3.86 -10.44
C PHE A 33 -4.90 3.27 -11.46
N ASP A 34 -4.57 2.19 -12.19
CA ASP A 34 -5.42 1.64 -13.25
C ASP A 34 -6.46 0.63 -12.73
N LYS A 35 -6.29 0.15 -11.49
CA LYS A 35 -7.04 -1.00 -10.97
C LYS A 35 -8.13 -0.65 -9.95
N ILE A 36 -8.15 0.58 -9.43
CA ILE A 36 -9.13 0.99 -8.43
C ILE A 36 -10.57 0.86 -8.95
N GLN A 37 -11.43 0.23 -8.17
CA GLN A 37 -12.86 0.11 -8.48
C GLN A 37 -13.58 1.44 -8.22
N HIS A 38 -14.22 2.01 -9.26
CA HIS A 38 -14.95 3.28 -9.11
C HIS A 38 -16.04 3.24 -8.03
N PRO A 39 -16.87 2.18 -7.91
CA PRO A 39 -17.89 2.12 -6.87
C PRO A 39 -17.32 2.18 -5.46
N PHE A 40 -16.19 1.50 -5.24
CA PHE A 40 -15.47 1.54 -3.96
C PHE A 40 -14.97 2.95 -3.66
N MET A 41 -14.27 3.58 -4.62
CA MET A 41 -13.76 4.94 -4.48
C MET A 41 -14.87 5.95 -4.14
N ILE A 42 -15.99 5.95 -4.88
CA ILE A 42 -17.12 6.85 -4.62
C ILE A 42 -17.74 6.61 -3.23
N LYS A 43 -17.84 5.34 -2.81
CA LYS A 43 -18.34 4.98 -1.48
C LYS A 43 -17.39 5.48 -0.37
N THR A 44 -16.08 5.35 -0.57
CA THR A 44 -15.07 5.87 0.36
C THR A 44 -15.16 7.37 0.51
N LEU A 45 -15.27 8.12 -0.59
CA LEU A 45 -15.45 9.58 -0.55
C LEU A 45 -16.67 9.99 0.29
N SER A 46 -17.78 9.29 0.10
CA SER A 46 -19.01 9.52 0.87
C SER A 46 -18.79 9.23 2.37
N LYS A 47 -18.00 8.20 2.71
CA LYS A 47 -17.68 7.85 4.11
C LYS A 47 -16.74 8.85 4.79
N VAL A 48 -15.87 9.52 4.05
CA VAL A 48 -15.03 10.61 4.56
C VAL A 48 -15.72 11.98 4.49
N ARG A 49 -17.06 11.99 4.33
CA ARG A 49 -17.92 13.19 4.32
C ARG A 49 -17.66 14.16 3.16
N ILE A 50 -17.17 13.65 2.03
CA ILE A 50 -17.20 14.39 0.76
C ILE A 50 -18.59 14.21 0.15
N GLU A 51 -19.37 15.28 0.14
CA GLU A 51 -20.78 15.27 -0.22
C GLU A 51 -21.16 16.43 -1.17
N GLY A 52 -22.43 16.48 -1.56
CA GLY A 52 -22.98 17.58 -2.36
C GLY A 52 -22.33 17.72 -3.74
N SER A 53 -22.12 18.96 -4.16
CA SER A 53 -21.64 19.31 -5.50
C SER A 53 -20.29 18.67 -5.83
N TYR A 54 -19.37 18.59 -4.87
CA TYR A 54 -18.05 17.97 -5.08
C TYR A 54 -18.15 16.48 -5.41
N LEU A 55 -18.91 15.73 -4.61
CA LEU A 55 -19.12 14.30 -4.88
C LEU A 55 -19.84 14.08 -6.21
N ASN A 56 -20.80 14.94 -6.56
CA ASN A 56 -21.54 14.84 -7.82
C ASN A 56 -20.64 15.10 -9.04
N ILE A 57 -19.71 16.06 -8.95
CA ILE A 57 -18.71 16.30 -10.00
C ILE A 57 -17.83 15.06 -10.17
N ILE A 58 -17.34 14.47 -9.08
CA ILE A 58 -16.50 13.27 -9.16
C ILE A 58 -17.30 12.09 -9.76
N LYS A 59 -18.54 11.88 -9.32
CA LYS A 59 -19.43 10.86 -9.90
C LYS A 59 -19.60 11.07 -11.40
N ALA A 60 -19.82 12.30 -11.86
CA ALA A 60 -19.96 12.60 -13.29
C ALA A 60 -18.67 12.31 -14.09
N ILE A 61 -17.49 12.60 -13.53
CA ILE A 61 -16.20 12.31 -14.18
C ILE A 61 -15.98 10.79 -14.38
N TYR A 62 -16.50 9.98 -13.46
CA TYR A 62 -16.32 8.53 -13.38
C TYR A 62 -17.57 7.74 -13.78
N ASP A 63 -18.63 8.39 -14.27
CA ASP A 63 -19.80 7.70 -14.80
C ASP A 63 -19.53 7.25 -16.24
N LYS A 64 -19.49 5.93 -16.45
CA LYS A 64 -19.27 5.27 -17.75
C LYS A 64 -18.16 5.92 -18.60
N PRO A 65 -16.95 6.16 -18.06
CA PRO A 65 -15.88 6.75 -18.85
C PRO A 65 -15.49 5.83 -20.00
N THR A 66 -15.08 6.41 -21.12
CA THR A 66 -14.56 5.67 -22.28
C THR A 66 -13.17 6.17 -22.63
N ALA A 67 -12.39 5.30 -23.26
CA ALA A 67 -11.10 5.62 -23.85
C ALA A 67 -11.07 5.17 -25.32
N ASP A 68 -10.32 5.90 -26.12
CA ASP A 68 -10.03 5.63 -27.51
C ASP A 68 -8.51 5.58 -27.72
N ILE A 69 -8.08 4.83 -28.75
CA ILE A 69 -6.68 4.71 -29.11
C ILE A 69 -6.50 5.41 -30.45
N ILE A 70 -5.51 6.30 -30.53
CA ILE A 70 -5.08 6.91 -31.79
C ILE A 70 -3.83 6.17 -32.27
N LEU A 71 -3.93 5.49 -33.40
CA LEU A 71 -2.83 4.77 -34.03
C LEU A 71 -2.61 5.32 -35.44
N ASN A 72 -1.39 5.83 -35.72
CA ASN A 72 -1.04 6.43 -37.02
C ASN A 72 -2.02 7.53 -37.47
N GLY A 73 -2.52 8.34 -36.54
CA GLY A 73 -3.49 9.41 -36.82
C GLY A 73 -4.93 8.94 -36.98
N GLN A 74 -5.20 7.63 -36.94
CA GLN A 74 -6.55 7.08 -36.99
C GLN A 74 -7.07 6.76 -35.58
N LYS A 75 -8.28 7.23 -35.29
CA LYS A 75 -8.98 6.96 -34.03
C LYS A 75 -9.73 5.63 -34.11
N LEU A 76 -9.38 4.71 -33.21
CA LEU A 76 -10.04 3.42 -33.07
C LEU A 76 -11.35 3.53 -32.27
N THR A 77 -12.16 2.47 -32.32
CA THR A 77 -13.44 2.40 -31.60
C THR A 77 -13.24 2.60 -30.10
N PRO A 78 -14.01 3.50 -29.45
CA PRO A 78 -13.94 3.68 -28.00
C PRO A 78 -14.36 2.44 -27.23
N PHE A 79 -13.74 2.22 -26.07
CA PHE A 79 -14.07 1.15 -25.14
C PHE A 79 -14.30 1.71 -23.72
N PRO A 80 -15.15 1.05 -22.90
CA PRO A 80 -15.44 1.53 -21.55
C PRO A 80 -14.25 1.30 -20.60
N LEU A 81 -13.98 2.30 -19.77
CA LEU A 81 -13.08 2.22 -18.62
C LEU A 81 -13.90 1.86 -17.38
N ARG A 82 -13.68 0.66 -16.83
CA ARG A 82 -14.43 0.15 -15.67
C ARG A 82 -13.70 0.32 -14.34
N THR A 83 -12.40 0.56 -14.40
CA THR A 83 -11.52 0.70 -13.25
C THR A 83 -10.49 1.79 -13.50
N GLY A 84 -9.84 2.20 -12.42
CA GLY A 84 -8.72 3.10 -12.44
C GLY A 84 -9.11 4.57 -12.40
N THR A 85 -8.16 5.37 -11.99
CA THR A 85 -8.21 6.82 -11.99
C THR A 85 -7.76 7.36 -13.35
N ARG A 86 -8.13 8.60 -13.67
CA ARG A 86 -7.78 9.19 -14.97
C ARG A 86 -6.31 9.60 -14.96
N GLN A 87 -5.50 9.01 -15.83
CA GLN A 87 -4.11 9.41 -15.99
C GLN A 87 -4.02 10.87 -16.46
N GLY A 88 -3.08 11.63 -15.90
CA GLY A 88 -2.91 13.06 -16.19
C GLY A 88 -3.96 13.99 -15.55
N CYS A 89 -4.95 13.45 -14.81
CA CYS A 89 -5.90 14.27 -14.07
C CYS A 89 -5.29 14.68 -12.72
N PRO A 90 -5.25 15.99 -12.38
CA PRO A 90 -4.71 16.46 -11.10
C PRO A 90 -5.42 15.92 -9.86
N LEU A 91 -6.67 15.48 -10.00
CA LEU A 91 -7.47 14.95 -8.90
C LEU A 91 -7.19 13.46 -8.61
N SER A 92 -6.70 12.71 -9.60
CA SER A 92 -6.49 11.26 -9.50
C SER A 92 -5.57 10.83 -8.34
N PRO A 93 -4.43 11.52 -8.06
CA PRO A 93 -3.60 11.22 -6.90
C PRO A 93 -4.36 11.28 -5.58
N LEU A 94 -5.14 12.35 -5.35
CA LEU A 94 -5.89 12.53 -4.11
C LEU A 94 -6.98 11.47 -3.94
N LEU A 95 -7.66 11.10 -5.03
CA LEU A 95 -8.67 10.04 -5.02
C LEU A 95 -8.06 8.69 -4.67
N PHE A 96 -6.88 8.41 -5.22
CA PHE A 96 -6.14 7.20 -4.93
C PHE A 96 -5.68 7.16 -3.47
N ASP A 97 -5.09 8.24 -2.96
CA ASP A 97 -4.66 8.35 -1.56
C ASP A 97 -5.82 8.14 -0.59
N THR A 98 -7.00 8.70 -0.91
CA THR A 98 -8.21 8.50 -0.08
C THR A 98 -8.63 7.04 -0.02
N VAL A 99 -8.48 6.29 -1.11
CA VAL A 99 -8.74 4.84 -1.15
C VAL A 99 -7.69 4.08 -0.36
N LEU A 100 -6.40 4.41 -0.54
CA LEU A 100 -5.30 3.74 0.14
C LEU A 100 -5.30 3.99 1.66
N GLU A 101 -5.77 5.16 2.09
CA GLU A 101 -5.92 5.50 3.52
C GLU A 101 -6.89 4.54 4.24
N VAL A 102 -7.90 3.98 3.54
CA VAL A 102 -8.78 2.96 4.11
C VAL A 102 -7.99 1.72 4.54
N LEU A 103 -7.07 1.25 3.70
CA LEU A 103 -6.19 0.13 4.02
C LEU A 103 -5.22 0.50 5.15
N ALA A 104 -4.67 1.71 5.12
CA ALA A 104 -3.78 2.19 6.18
C ALA A 104 -4.46 2.26 7.55
N ILE A 105 -5.73 2.69 7.60
CA ILE A 105 -6.53 2.71 8.82
C ILE A 105 -6.77 1.27 9.30
N ALA A 106 -7.19 0.36 8.40
CA ALA A 106 -7.43 -1.04 8.75
C ALA A 106 -6.19 -1.71 9.35
N ILE A 107 -5.01 -1.52 8.75
CA ILE A 107 -3.74 -2.06 9.27
C ILE A 107 -3.37 -1.43 10.62
N ARG A 108 -3.57 -0.12 10.78
CA ARG A 108 -3.28 0.58 12.05
C ARG A 108 -4.17 0.08 13.19
N GLN A 109 -5.45 -0.14 12.92
CA GLN A 109 -6.43 -0.57 13.92
C GLN A 109 -6.38 -2.06 14.25
N GLU A 110 -5.84 -2.89 13.36
CA GLU A 110 -5.76 -4.33 13.59
C GLU A 110 -4.76 -4.68 14.70
N GLU A 111 -5.25 -5.26 15.79
CA GLU A 111 -4.46 -5.55 16.99
C GLU A 111 -3.50 -6.72 16.78
N GLU A 112 -3.84 -7.70 15.93
CA GLU A 112 -2.97 -8.83 15.61
C GLU A 112 -1.73 -8.40 14.80
N ILE A 113 -1.83 -7.27 14.09
CA ILE A 113 -0.71 -6.67 13.38
C ILE A 113 0.07 -5.78 14.35
N LYS A 114 1.23 -6.25 14.81
CA LYS A 114 2.10 -5.50 15.71
C LYS A 114 3.15 -4.72 14.93
N GLY A 115 3.26 -3.43 15.22
CA GLY A 115 4.22 -2.50 14.66
C GLY A 115 5.49 -2.36 15.49
N ILE A 116 6.29 -1.36 15.12
CA ILE A 116 7.51 -1.01 15.84
C ILE A 116 7.20 0.14 16.79
N GLN A 117 7.48 -0.07 18.08
CA GLN A 117 7.31 0.96 19.09
C GLN A 117 8.45 1.99 18.99
N ILE A 118 8.12 3.25 18.73
CA ILE A 118 9.05 4.38 18.73
C ILE A 118 8.53 5.42 19.72
N GLY A 119 9.19 5.52 20.88
CA GLY A 119 8.69 6.36 21.97
C GLY A 119 7.32 5.90 22.43
N LYS A 120 6.31 6.77 22.34
CA LYS A 120 4.92 6.47 22.73
C LYS A 120 4.05 5.96 21.58
N GLU A 121 4.56 5.97 20.34
CA GLU A 121 3.77 5.60 19.15
C GLU A 121 4.18 4.23 18.60
N GLU A 122 3.21 3.49 18.11
CA GLU A 122 3.43 2.25 17.36
C GLU A 122 3.33 2.55 15.86
N VAL A 123 4.42 2.31 15.14
CA VAL A 123 4.50 2.52 13.69
C VAL A 123 4.31 1.18 12.99
N LYS A 124 3.19 1.00 12.29
CA LYS A 124 2.88 -0.22 11.51
C LYS A 124 3.16 -0.08 10.03
N LEU A 125 3.07 1.13 9.48
CA LEU A 125 3.24 1.38 8.05
C LEU A 125 3.63 2.83 7.74
N SER A 126 4.23 3.03 6.57
CA SER A 126 4.43 4.32 5.92
C SER A 126 3.96 4.22 4.46
N LEU A 127 3.26 5.24 3.98
CA LEU A 127 2.80 5.36 2.60
C LEU A 127 3.58 6.46 1.88
N PHE A 128 4.05 6.18 0.67
CA PHE A 128 4.65 7.15 -0.23
C PHE A 128 4.11 6.92 -1.63
N ALA A 129 3.08 7.70 -2.02
CA ALA A 129 2.35 7.51 -3.27
C ALA A 129 1.87 6.05 -3.43
N ASP A 130 2.40 5.32 -4.41
CA ASP A 130 2.08 3.92 -4.71
C ASP A 130 2.94 2.90 -3.93
N ASP A 131 4.00 3.34 -3.25
CA ASP A 131 4.83 2.50 -2.38
C ASP A 131 4.22 2.40 -0.97
N MET A 132 4.01 1.18 -0.50
CA MET A 132 3.65 0.91 0.90
C MET A 132 4.81 0.18 1.59
N ILE A 133 5.28 0.74 2.71
CA ILE A 133 6.26 0.08 3.58
C ILE A 133 5.57 -0.31 4.88
N LEU A 134 5.66 -1.59 5.23
CA LEU A 134 5.11 -2.15 6.46
C LEU A 134 6.23 -2.47 7.44
N TYR A 135 5.98 -2.20 8.71
CA TYR A 135 6.88 -2.48 9.81
C TYR A 135 6.21 -3.43 10.77
N ILE A 136 6.72 -4.64 10.86
CA ILE A 136 6.11 -5.74 11.61
C ILE A 136 7.03 -6.17 12.73
N LYS A 137 6.52 -6.18 13.96
CA LYS A 137 7.12 -6.88 15.09
C LYS A 137 6.54 -8.29 15.17
N ASN A 138 7.39 -9.27 15.47
CA ASN A 138 7.04 -10.69 15.54
C ASN A 138 6.27 -11.17 14.29
N PRO A 139 6.96 -11.28 13.13
CA PRO A 139 6.31 -11.54 11.85
C PRO A 139 5.41 -12.80 11.81
N LYS A 140 5.73 -13.82 12.62
CA LYS A 140 4.92 -15.05 12.72
C LYS A 140 3.48 -14.77 13.12
N ASP A 141 3.26 -13.80 13.99
CA ASP A 141 1.95 -13.54 14.59
C ASP A 141 1.10 -12.64 13.67
N SER A 142 1.74 -11.69 12.99
CA SER A 142 1.05 -10.63 12.25
C SER A 142 0.87 -10.90 10.75
N ILE A 143 1.70 -11.74 10.13
CA ILE A 143 1.70 -11.85 8.65
C ILE A 143 0.43 -12.45 8.09
N LYS A 144 -0.14 -13.45 8.75
CA LYS A 144 -1.37 -14.08 8.28
C LYS A 144 -2.49 -13.04 8.17
N LYS A 145 -2.72 -12.31 9.26
CA LYS A 145 -3.75 -11.28 9.31
C LYS A 145 -3.50 -10.13 8.32
N LEU A 146 -2.25 -9.72 8.17
CA LEU A 146 -1.85 -8.74 7.17
C LEU A 146 -2.21 -9.20 5.75
N LEU A 147 -1.87 -10.44 5.39
CA LEU A 147 -2.19 -11.01 4.08
C LEU A 147 -3.71 -11.08 3.85
N ASP A 148 -4.47 -11.46 4.87
CA ASP A 148 -5.93 -11.51 4.79
C ASP A 148 -6.53 -10.12 4.51
N LEU A 149 -6.10 -9.08 5.23
CA LEU A 149 -6.52 -7.70 4.99
C LEU A 149 -6.14 -7.20 3.60
N LEU A 150 -4.92 -7.48 3.16
CA LEU A 150 -4.44 -7.09 1.83
C LEU A 150 -5.25 -7.76 0.72
N ASN A 151 -5.60 -9.04 0.88
CA ASN A 151 -6.43 -9.78 -0.07
C ASN A 151 -7.87 -9.28 -0.08
N GLU A 152 -8.48 -9.06 1.09
CA GLU A 152 -9.83 -8.51 1.20
C GLU A 152 -9.91 -7.13 0.55
N PHE A 153 -8.96 -6.24 0.88
CA PHE A 153 -8.87 -4.92 0.29
C PHE A 153 -8.69 -4.99 -1.23
N GLY A 154 -7.83 -5.89 -1.73
CA GLY A 154 -7.65 -6.13 -3.16
C GLY A 154 -8.94 -6.55 -3.86
N ASN A 155 -9.76 -7.38 -3.22
CA ASN A 155 -11.04 -7.84 -3.77
C ASN A 155 -12.09 -6.72 -3.87
N VAL A 156 -12.16 -5.84 -2.86
CA VAL A 156 -13.21 -4.80 -2.80
C VAL A 156 -12.79 -3.48 -3.48
N ALA A 157 -11.53 -3.09 -3.33
CA ALA A 157 -10.99 -1.83 -3.87
C ALA A 157 -10.36 -2.02 -5.25
N GLY A 158 -10.06 -3.26 -5.66
CA GLY A 158 -9.29 -3.55 -6.86
C GLY A 158 -7.78 -3.30 -6.71
N TYR A 159 -7.30 -2.97 -5.51
CA TYR A 159 -5.88 -2.74 -5.23
C TYR A 159 -5.11 -4.06 -5.29
N LYS A 160 -4.65 -4.41 -6.48
CA LYS A 160 -3.96 -5.67 -6.71
C LYS A 160 -2.48 -5.50 -6.40
N ILE A 161 -2.00 -6.32 -5.48
CA ILE A 161 -0.61 -6.30 -5.11
C ILE A 161 0.20 -7.19 -6.04
N ASN A 162 1.38 -6.71 -6.45
CA ASN A 162 2.25 -7.48 -7.31
C ASN A 162 3.02 -8.53 -6.48
N ALA A 163 2.55 -9.77 -6.51
CA ALA A 163 3.17 -10.87 -5.76
C ALA A 163 4.65 -11.12 -6.07
N LYS A 164 5.12 -10.70 -7.25
CA LYS A 164 6.52 -10.84 -7.67
C LYS A 164 7.41 -9.69 -7.20
N LYS A 165 6.85 -8.64 -6.59
CA LYS A 165 7.57 -7.43 -6.17
C LYS A 165 7.43 -7.13 -4.68
N TYR A 166 7.20 -8.15 -3.86
CA TYR A 166 7.42 -8.01 -2.43
C TYR A 166 8.90 -8.11 -2.12
N VAL A 167 9.43 -7.13 -1.38
CA VAL A 167 10.77 -7.21 -0.81
C VAL A 167 10.64 -7.15 0.69
N ALA A 168 10.91 -8.28 1.35
CA ALA A 168 10.89 -8.38 2.80
C ALA A 168 12.32 -8.44 3.35
N PHE A 169 12.59 -7.60 4.35
CA PHE A 169 13.83 -7.56 5.12
C PHE A 169 13.57 -8.07 6.52
N LEU A 170 14.13 -9.23 6.84
CA LEU A 170 13.97 -9.87 8.14
C LEU A 170 15.14 -9.53 9.06
N TYR A 171 14.82 -8.98 10.23
CA TYR A 171 15.73 -8.70 11.31
C TYR A 171 15.50 -9.75 12.41
N THR A 172 16.30 -10.81 12.39
CA THR A 172 16.27 -11.89 13.38
C THR A 172 17.67 -12.22 13.89
N ASN A 173 17.78 -12.55 15.18
CA ASN A 173 19.01 -13.09 15.78
C ASN A 173 19.01 -14.64 15.81
N SER A 174 17.91 -15.28 15.37
CA SER A 174 17.72 -16.73 15.41
C SER A 174 17.56 -17.28 13.99
N GLU A 175 18.45 -18.20 13.61
CA GLU A 175 18.36 -18.93 12.34
C GLU A 175 17.10 -19.79 12.25
N HIS A 176 16.63 -20.34 13.37
CA HIS A 176 15.41 -21.13 13.42
C HIS A 176 14.19 -20.27 13.06
N SER A 177 14.09 -19.09 13.69
CA SER A 177 13.04 -18.12 13.40
C SER A 177 13.11 -17.63 11.95
N GLU A 178 14.31 -17.49 11.40
CA GLU A 178 14.51 -17.13 9.99
C GLU A 178 13.94 -18.19 9.04
N ARG A 179 14.25 -19.47 9.26
CA ARG A 179 13.80 -20.59 8.42
C ARG A 179 12.29 -20.77 8.46
N GLU A 180 11.68 -20.67 9.64
CA GLU A 180 10.23 -20.77 9.76
C GLU A 180 9.52 -19.60 9.07
N THR A 181 10.01 -18.38 9.32
CA THR A 181 9.48 -17.16 8.68
C THR A 181 9.61 -17.25 7.16
N LYS A 182 10.69 -17.83 6.62
CA LYS A 182 10.83 -18.08 5.18
C LYS A 182 9.84 -19.11 4.61
N LYS A 183 9.38 -20.07 5.41
CA LYS A 183 8.41 -21.09 4.97
C LYS A 183 6.97 -20.56 4.99
N THR A 184 6.64 -19.67 5.91
CA THR A 184 5.27 -19.16 6.10
C THR A 184 4.93 -18.04 5.11
N ILE A 185 5.93 -17.43 4.47
CA ILE A 185 5.75 -16.19 3.74
C ILE A 185 5.88 -16.41 2.23
N PRO A 186 4.93 -15.93 1.41
CA PRO A 186 4.97 -16.05 -0.04
C PRO A 186 5.90 -15.03 -0.74
N PHE A 187 6.83 -14.39 -0.01
CA PHE A 187 7.63 -13.25 -0.48
C PHE A 187 9.09 -13.63 -0.70
N THR A 188 9.74 -12.91 -1.61
CA THR A 188 11.20 -12.96 -1.74
C THR A 188 11.85 -12.28 -0.54
N ILE A 189 12.39 -13.07 0.38
CA ILE A 189 13.07 -12.56 1.59
C ILE A 189 14.54 -12.26 1.25
N THR A 190 14.93 -11.00 1.40
CA THR A 190 16.33 -10.57 1.32
C THR A 190 16.88 -10.31 2.71
N THR A 191 17.97 -10.99 3.06
CA THR A 191 18.66 -10.83 4.35
C THR A 191 19.80 -9.80 4.31
N LYS A 192 20.10 -9.24 3.13
CA LYS A 192 21.15 -8.22 2.98
C LYS A 192 20.66 -6.90 3.59
N LYS A 193 21.51 -6.30 4.44
CA LYS A 193 21.34 -4.94 4.98
C LYS A 193 20.97 -3.98 3.85
N ILE A 194 19.88 -3.25 4.04
CA ILE A 194 19.41 -2.26 3.06
C ILE A 194 20.49 -1.17 2.87
N LYS A 195 20.99 -1.00 1.64
CA LYS A 195 21.39 0.32 1.13
C LYS A 195 20.17 0.84 0.38
N LEU A 196 19.46 1.81 0.96
CA LEU A 196 18.33 2.44 0.26
C LEU A 196 18.87 3.06 -1.03
N PRO A 197 18.22 2.86 -2.19
CA PRO A 197 18.59 3.59 -3.39
C PRO A 197 18.40 5.08 -3.09
N ARG A 198 19.45 5.88 -3.26
CA ARG A 198 19.46 7.34 -3.02
C ARG A 198 18.37 8.10 -3.80
N ASN A 199 17.73 7.44 -4.77
CA ASN A 199 16.74 8.04 -5.68
C ASN A 199 15.31 8.02 -5.12
N LYS A 200 15.07 7.45 -3.92
CA LYS A 200 13.77 7.54 -3.21
C LYS A 200 13.81 8.51 -2.01
N LEU A 201 14.78 9.43 -2.01
CA LEU A 201 15.09 10.32 -0.88
C LEU A 201 14.90 11.81 -1.15
N ASN A 202 14.37 12.16 -2.32
CA ASN A 202 14.00 13.54 -2.66
C ASN A 202 12.52 13.61 -3.00
#